data_AF-J1I002-F1
#
_entry.id   AF-J1I002-F1
#
_cell.length_a   1.000
_cell.length_b   1.000
_cell.length_c   1.000
_cell.angle_alpha   90.00
_cell.angle_beta   90.00
_cell.angle_gamma   90.00
#
_symmetry.space_group_name_H-M   'P 1'
#
loop_
_entity.id
_entity.type
_entity.pdbx_description
1 polymer ?
#
loop_
_entity_poly.entity_id
_entity_poly.type
_entity_poly.pdbx_seq_one_letter_code
_entity_poly.pdbx_strand_id
1 'polypeptide(L)'
;MLVRHLSFFLLCLGCSLSLWAQPQRFNGGFPICTPDDSPAEVEPELEQTLKAIYGGCQLAQDERVLKKRKDPEAYIISDYQEQMQAFVAYAQTLNDKLNGSPQKKLLDQLEKLLKKGKFEDAQLLLKKEKLPGQGQEDWQTLYFAWANYRYEAQAEAPWLDPMNRRVNRRYRAIINYVTQRFEQPFGQQAQMGGVVADAAQALSNCMAYPENLAWQGEGGFNMKKEDELRRLASNIAYLEWRTQEKINGRRAYDIDRKAIMKIKLALFDVIRSMERQKRNWYTEPQHGENLQILYSLSFKNGWRVDASNALKEEEPQNENNPILPSRIEY
;
A
#
# COMPACT_ATOMS: atom_id res chain seq x y z
N MET A 1 -0.67 31.06 42.48
CA MET A 1 -0.12 31.20 41.11
C MET A 1 0.64 29.95 40.61
N LEU A 2 1.22 29.11 41.48
CA LEU A 2 1.97 27.90 41.06
C LEU A 2 1.17 26.87 40.24
N VAL A 3 -0.12 26.67 40.53
CA VAL A 3 -0.93 25.60 39.89
C VAL A 3 -1.20 25.86 38.40
N ARG A 4 -1.29 27.13 37.98
CA ARG A 4 -1.52 27.51 36.57
C ARG A 4 -0.30 27.28 35.68
N HIS A 5 0.90 27.34 36.23
CA HIS A 5 2.13 27.10 35.47
C HIS A 5 2.43 25.61 35.30
N LEU A 6 2.03 24.77 36.26
CA LEU A 6 2.18 23.31 36.16
C LEU A 6 1.30 22.72 35.05
N SER A 7 0.05 23.17 34.94
CA SER A 7 -0.87 22.76 33.87
C SER A 7 -0.39 23.21 32.48
N PHE A 8 0.19 24.41 32.37
CA PHE A 8 0.72 24.93 31.11
C PHE A 8 1.98 24.15 30.66
N PHE A 9 2.85 23.77 31.62
CA PHE A 9 4.03 22.95 31.32
C PHE A 9 3.67 21.51 30.91
N LEU A 10 2.65 20.91 31.53
CA LEU A 10 2.13 19.59 31.15
C LEU A 10 1.46 19.59 29.76
N LEU A 11 0.74 20.67 29.42
CA LEU A 11 0.19 20.87 28.06
C LEU A 11 1.28 21.02 27.00
N CYS A 12 2.37 21.74 27.30
CA CYS A 12 3.51 21.85 26.39
C CYS A 12 4.30 20.54 26.24
N LEU A 13 4.35 19.70 27.27
CA LEU A 13 4.95 18.35 27.21
C LEU A 13 4.09 17.34 26.41
N GLY A 14 2.76 17.45 26.48
CA GLY A 14 1.85 16.63 25.66
C GLY A 14 1.95 16.97 24.17
N CYS A 15 2.09 18.25 23.82
CA CYS A 15 2.31 18.70 22.44
C CYS A 15 3.71 18.32 21.90
N SER A 16 4.75 18.28 22.74
CA SER A 16 6.09 17.94 22.28
C SER A 16 6.29 16.43 22.06
N LEU A 17 5.64 15.56 22.85
CA LEU A 17 5.69 14.11 22.63
C LEU A 17 4.97 13.67 21.36
N SER A 18 3.82 14.29 21.04
CA SER A 18 3.06 14.03 19.81
C SER A 18 3.81 14.51 18.56
N LEU A 19 4.51 15.66 18.62
CA LEU A 19 5.39 16.15 17.55
C LEU A 19 6.62 15.25 17.29
N TRP A 20 7.08 14.48 18.29
CA TRP A 20 8.21 13.55 18.15
C TRP A 20 7.79 12.14 17.70
N ALA A 21 6.54 11.74 17.92
CA ALA A 21 6.00 10.44 17.49
C ALA A 21 5.65 10.40 16.00
N GLN A 22 5.19 11.52 15.42
CA GLN A 22 4.75 11.57 14.01
C GLN A 22 5.85 11.23 12.98
N PRO A 23 7.11 11.73 13.09
CA PRO A 23 8.19 11.37 12.15
C PRO A 23 8.62 9.91 12.27
N GLN A 24 8.23 9.21 13.34
CA GLN A 24 8.63 7.84 13.63
C GLN A 24 7.63 6.80 13.15
N ARG A 25 6.33 7.14 13.12
CA ARG A 25 5.22 6.23 12.78
C ARG A 25 4.71 6.39 11.35
N PHE A 26 5.02 7.50 10.69
CA PHE A 26 4.59 7.77 9.32
C PHE A 26 5.78 8.11 8.42
N ASN A 27 5.66 7.76 7.14
CA ASN A 27 6.55 8.20 6.07
C ASN A 27 5.70 8.94 5.04
N GLY A 28 5.72 10.28 5.10
CA GLY A 28 4.67 11.09 4.51
C GLY A 28 3.31 10.77 5.15
N GLY A 29 2.31 10.44 4.34
CA GLY A 29 0.99 10.00 4.81
C GLY A 29 0.85 8.49 5.07
N PHE A 30 1.89 7.67 4.82
CA PHE A 30 1.80 6.21 4.94
C PHE A 30 2.25 5.70 6.33
N PRO A 31 1.47 4.86 7.03
CA PRO A 31 1.88 4.27 8.32
C PRO A 31 3.01 3.25 8.19
N ILE A 32 4.02 3.35 9.06
CA ILE A 32 5.14 2.38 9.14
C ILE A 32 4.77 1.14 9.97
N CYS A 33 3.81 1.21 10.88
CA CYS A 33 3.30 0.04 11.60
C CYS A 33 1.91 0.34 12.14
N THR A 34 1.18 -0.64 12.64
CA THR A 34 -0.05 -0.37 13.40
C THR A 34 0.27 0.47 14.66
N PRO A 35 -0.65 1.32 15.11
CA PRO A 35 -0.47 2.07 16.36
C PRO A 35 -0.45 1.11 17.55
N ASP A 36 0.30 1.47 18.59
CA ASP A 36 0.04 0.95 19.94
C ASP A 36 -1.26 1.55 20.52
N ASP A 37 -1.61 1.18 21.76
CA ASP A 37 -2.82 1.69 22.42
C ASP A 37 -2.62 3.08 23.07
N SER A 38 -1.47 3.73 22.87
CA SER A 38 -1.21 5.05 23.44
C SER A 38 -1.95 6.15 22.67
N PRO A 39 -2.50 7.17 23.36
CA PRO A 39 -3.13 8.32 22.68
C PRO A 39 -2.20 9.00 21.66
N ALA A 40 -0.88 9.01 21.93
CA ALA A 40 0.12 9.60 21.05
C ALA A 40 0.26 8.90 19.68
N GLU A 41 -0.08 7.61 19.56
CA GLU A 41 -0.10 6.91 18.27
C GLU A 41 -1.53 6.74 17.71
N VAL A 42 -2.54 6.66 18.57
CA VAL A 42 -3.96 6.48 18.19
C VAL A 42 -4.57 7.78 17.64
N GLU A 43 -4.29 8.95 18.23
CA GLU A 43 -4.82 10.23 17.74
C GLU A 43 -4.36 10.55 16.31
N PRO A 44 -3.06 10.45 15.96
CA PRO A 44 -2.63 10.64 14.57
C PRO A 44 -3.19 9.60 13.60
N GLU A 45 -3.36 8.34 14.03
CA GLU A 45 -3.98 7.30 13.19
C GLU A 45 -5.44 7.66 12.86
N LEU A 46 -6.18 8.17 13.85
CA LEU A 46 -7.56 8.61 13.68
C LEU A 46 -7.62 9.81 12.73
N GLU A 47 -6.75 10.80 12.91
CA GLU A 47 -6.65 11.97 12.02
C GLU A 47 -6.38 11.56 10.57
N GLN A 48 -5.39 10.69 10.34
CA GLN A 48 -5.05 10.22 8.99
C GLN A 48 -6.18 9.38 8.37
N THR A 49 -6.89 8.59 9.19
CA THR A 49 -8.08 7.86 8.74
C THR A 49 -9.19 8.83 8.29
N LEU A 50 -9.44 9.92 9.02
CA LEU A 50 -10.41 10.94 8.62
C LEU A 50 -10.00 11.69 7.34
N LYS A 51 -8.71 12.00 7.17
CA LYS A 51 -8.18 12.58 5.93
C LYS A 51 -8.36 11.62 4.74
N ALA A 52 -8.13 10.31 4.94
CA ALA A 52 -8.37 9.30 3.92
C ALA A 52 -9.87 9.20 3.54
N ILE A 53 -10.78 9.28 4.51
CA ILE A 53 -12.23 9.35 4.24
C ILE A 53 -12.57 10.60 3.42
N TYR A 54 -12.00 11.76 3.76
CA TYR A 54 -12.18 12.97 2.98
C TYR A 54 -11.71 12.79 1.53
N GLY A 55 -10.52 12.23 1.32
CA GLY A 55 -9.98 11.93 -0.01
C GLY A 55 -10.85 10.97 -0.80
N GLY A 56 -11.41 9.95 -0.15
CA GLY A 56 -12.38 9.04 -0.75
C GLY A 56 -13.67 9.76 -1.18
N CYS A 57 -14.15 10.71 -0.38
CA CYS A 57 -15.33 11.51 -0.75
C CYS A 57 -15.05 12.40 -1.96
N GLN A 58 -13.85 12.98 -2.07
CA GLN A 58 -13.43 13.74 -3.26
C GLN A 58 -13.40 12.84 -4.51
N LEU A 59 -12.83 11.65 -4.39
CA LEU A 59 -12.74 10.70 -5.49
C LEU A 59 -14.14 10.26 -5.94
N ALA A 60 -15.04 9.91 -5.01
CA ALA A 60 -16.39 9.46 -5.31
C ALA A 60 -17.27 10.53 -6.01
N GLN A 61 -16.92 11.81 -5.85
CA GLN A 61 -17.60 12.94 -6.50
C GLN A 61 -17.00 13.32 -7.86
N ASP A 62 -15.83 12.78 -8.23
CA ASP A 62 -15.21 13.07 -9.50
C ASP A 62 -16.06 12.49 -10.65
N GLU A 63 -16.43 13.34 -11.61
CA GLU A 63 -17.36 13.03 -12.70
C GLU A 63 -16.96 11.82 -13.54
N ARG A 64 -15.68 11.49 -13.54
CA ARG A 64 -15.10 10.37 -14.28
C ARG A 64 -15.23 9.03 -13.52
N VAL A 65 -15.70 9.00 -12.28
CA VAL A 65 -15.97 7.74 -11.55
C VAL A 65 -17.19 7.03 -12.15
N LEU A 66 -17.05 5.73 -12.37
CA LEU A 66 -18.08 4.91 -12.96
C LEU A 66 -19.19 4.59 -11.95
N LYS A 67 -20.45 4.67 -12.39
CA LYS A 67 -21.62 4.25 -11.58
C LYS A 67 -21.85 2.74 -11.61
N LYS A 68 -21.36 2.05 -12.64
CA LYS A 68 -21.52 0.61 -12.87
C LYS A 68 -20.22 0.03 -13.41
N ARG A 69 -19.90 -1.20 -13.00
CA ARG A 69 -18.69 -1.92 -13.44
C ARG A 69 -18.89 -2.39 -14.88
N LYS A 70 -18.06 -1.89 -15.79
CA LYS A 70 -18.02 -2.31 -17.20
C LYS A 70 -16.65 -2.90 -17.54
N ASP A 71 -15.60 -2.18 -17.15
CA ASP A 71 -14.24 -2.69 -17.04
C ASP A 71 -14.13 -3.38 -15.66
N PRO A 72 -13.77 -4.69 -15.60
CA PRO A 72 -13.65 -5.40 -14.33
C PRO A 72 -12.59 -4.77 -13.43
N GLU A 73 -11.54 -4.17 -14.03
CA GLU A 73 -10.47 -3.50 -13.30
C GLU A 73 -10.96 -2.21 -12.64
N ALA A 74 -12.11 -1.67 -13.03
CA ALA A 74 -12.45 -0.30 -12.68
C ALA A 74 -13.08 -0.10 -11.31
N TYR A 75 -12.67 0.96 -10.60
CA TYR A 75 -13.39 1.37 -9.39
C TYR A 75 -14.70 2.04 -9.77
N ILE A 76 -15.74 1.67 -9.04
CA ILE A 76 -17.07 2.25 -9.15
C ILE A 76 -17.45 2.96 -7.85
N ILE A 77 -18.50 3.79 -7.90
CA ILE A 77 -18.97 4.57 -6.74
C ILE A 77 -19.18 3.68 -5.50
N SER A 78 -19.72 2.47 -5.67
CA SER A 78 -19.96 1.57 -4.54
C SER A 78 -18.66 1.09 -3.87
N ASP A 79 -17.56 0.96 -4.62
CA ASP A 79 -16.27 0.55 -4.05
C ASP A 79 -15.73 1.63 -3.11
N TYR A 80 -15.82 2.90 -3.53
CA TYR A 80 -15.46 4.04 -2.66
C TYR A 80 -16.38 4.09 -1.44
N GLN A 81 -17.68 3.86 -1.63
CA GLN A 81 -18.66 3.85 -0.55
C GLN A 81 -18.35 2.77 0.50
N GLU A 82 -18.11 1.53 0.07
CA GLU A 82 -17.78 0.40 0.94
C GLU A 82 -16.46 0.64 1.68
N GLN A 83 -15.41 1.06 0.97
CA GLN A 83 -14.11 1.32 1.56
C GLN A 83 -14.14 2.46 2.58
N MET A 84 -14.87 3.55 2.32
CA MET A 84 -15.03 4.64 3.27
C MET A 84 -15.86 4.23 4.49
N GLN A 85 -16.87 3.36 4.33
CA GLN A 85 -17.58 2.79 5.49
C GLN A 85 -16.65 1.93 6.35
N ALA A 86 -15.77 1.13 5.73
CA ALA A 86 -14.75 0.37 6.45
C ALA A 86 -13.76 1.30 7.19
N PHE A 87 -13.39 2.44 6.61
CA PHE A 87 -12.59 3.45 7.29
C PHE A 87 -13.31 4.11 8.45
N VAL A 88 -14.61 4.41 8.33
CA VAL A 88 -15.40 4.94 9.46
C VAL A 88 -15.50 3.92 10.58
N ALA A 89 -15.74 2.65 10.27
CA ALA A 89 -15.74 1.59 11.27
C ALA A 89 -14.39 1.49 11.98
N TYR A 90 -13.28 1.59 11.24
CA TYR A 90 -11.95 1.63 11.84
C TYR A 90 -11.74 2.88 12.71
N ALA A 91 -12.15 4.06 12.25
CA ALA A 91 -12.09 5.30 13.02
C ALA A 91 -12.90 5.21 14.33
N GLN A 92 -14.05 4.52 14.32
CA GLN A 92 -14.82 4.23 15.53
C GLN A 92 -13.99 3.40 16.52
N THR A 93 -13.30 2.35 16.07
CA THR A 93 -12.43 1.56 16.95
C THR A 93 -11.27 2.37 17.55
N LEU A 94 -10.70 3.31 16.80
CA LEU A 94 -9.66 4.21 17.29
C LEU A 94 -10.22 5.22 18.30
N ASN A 95 -11.39 5.79 18.03
CA ASN A 95 -12.06 6.71 18.94
C ASN A 95 -12.44 6.01 20.27
N ASP A 96 -12.82 4.74 20.24
CA ASP A 96 -13.10 3.96 21.45
C ASP A 96 -11.85 3.78 22.31
N LYS A 97 -10.67 3.58 21.71
CA LYS A 97 -9.38 3.56 22.43
C LYS A 97 -9.03 4.90 23.09
N LEU A 98 -9.56 6.01 22.57
CA LEU A 98 -9.42 7.36 23.13
C LEU A 98 -10.50 7.70 24.16
N ASN A 99 -11.08 6.70 24.82
CA ASN A 99 -12.22 6.83 25.75
C ASN A 99 -13.50 7.42 25.11
N GLY A 100 -13.68 7.24 23.80
CA GLY A 100 -14.96 7.38 23.09
C GLY A 100 -15.51 8.80 22.90
N SER A 101 -14.89 9.84 23.45
CA SER A 101 -15.56 11.14 23.63
C SER A 101 -15.33 12.20 22.54
N PRO A 102 -14.14 12.40 21.95
CA PRO A 102 -13.92 13.61 21.15
C PRO A 102 -14.63 13.61 19.78
N GLN A 103 -14.85 12.44 19.14
CA GLN A 103 -15.35 12.40 17.75
C GLN A 103 -16.55 11.48 17.48
N LYS A 104 -17.15 10.86 18.51
CA LYS A 104 -18.26 9.90 18.32
C LYS A 104 -19.42 10.44 17.47
N LYS A 105 -19.88 11.66 17.78
CA LYS A 105 -20.98 12.31 17.03
C LYS A 105 -20.63 12.54 15.56
N LEU A 106 -19.38 12.92 15.28
CA LEU A 106 -18.87 13.10 13.92
C LEU A 106 -18.91 11.76 13.16
N LEU A 107 -18.36 10.70 13.76
CA LEU A 107 -18.29 9.38 13.15
C LEU A 107 -19.67 8.77 12.89
N ASP A 108 -20.62 8.89 13.83
CA ASP A 108 -22.00 8.43 13.66
C ASP A 108 -22.72 9.17 12.51
N GLN A 109 -22.42 10.45 12.33
CA GLN A 109 -22.96 11.24 11.22
C GLN A 109 -22.32 10.86 9.88
N LEU A 110 -21.00 10.66 9.85
CA LEU A 110 -20.28 10.20 8.66
C LEU A 110 -20.80 8.85 8.19
N GLU A 111 -20.96 7.90 9.11
CA GLU A 111 -21.51 6.58 8.80
C GLU A 111 -22.87 6.68 8.12
N LYS A 112 -23.79 7.50 8.66
CA LYS A 112 -25.13 7.72 8.09
C LYS A 112 -25.09 8.35 6.71
N LEU A 113 -24.22 9.33 6.49
CA LEU A 113 -24.10 10.03 5.20
C LEU A 113 -23.51 9.10 4.13
N LEU A 114 -22.45 8.37 4.46
CA LEU A 114 -21.80 7.43 3.55
C LEU A 114 -22.69 6.23 3.22
N LYS A 115 -23.48 5.71 4.17
CA LYS A 115 -24.50 4.68 3.89
C LYS A 115 -25.54 5.14 2.86
N LYS A 116 -25.82 6.43 2.80
CA LYS A 116 -26.77 7.04 1.84
C LYS A 116 -26.09 7.55 0.56
N GLY A 117 -24.78 7.34 0.38
CA GLY A 117 -24.03 7.85 -0.77
C GLY A 117 -23.91 9.38 -0.82
N LYS A 118 -24.11 10.07 0.31
CA LYS A 118 -24.06 11.53 0.42
C LYS A 118 -22.62 12.03 0.63
N PHE A 119 -21.77 11.84 -0.37
CA PHE A 119 -20.33 12.13 -0.27
C PHE A 119 -20.01 13.62 -0.09
N GLU A 120 -20.76 14.52 -0.74
CA GLU A 120 -20.61 15.97 -0.58
C GLU A 120 -20.93 16.42 0.85
N ASP A 121 -22.06 15.97 1.40
CA ASP A 121 -22.46 16.24 2.79
C ASP A 121 -21.39 15.73 3.78
N ALA A 122 -20.84 14.53 3.54
CA ALA A 122 -19.80 13.94 4.38
C ALA A 122 -18.47 14.72 4.31
N GLN A 123 -18.09 15.18 3.12
CA GLN A 123 -16.92 16.01 2.92
C GLN A 123 -17.07 17.38 3.60
N LEU A 124 -18.24 18.01 3.50
CA LEU A 124 -18.55 19.27 4.16
C LEU A 124 -18.52 19.13 5.69
N LEU A 125 -18.98 18.00 6.22
CA LEU A 125 -18.90 17.68 7.64
C LEU A 125 -17.45 17.60 8.11
N LEU A 126 -16.59 16.84 7.41
CA LEU A 126 -15.14 16.74 7.71
C LEU A 126 -14.41 18.09 7.59
N LYS A 127 -14.83 18.94 6.63
CA LYS A 127 -14.23 20.27 6.45
C LYS A 127 -14.47 21.18 7.65
N LYS A 128 -15.66 21.10 8.28
CA LYS A 128 -16.04 21.92 9.44
C LYS A 128 -15.21 21.61 10.69
N GLU A 129 -14.73 20.38 10.81
CA GLU A 129 -13.89 19.93 11.92
C GLU A 129 -12.43 20.43 11.84
N LYS A 130 -12.08 21.24 10.83
CA LYS A 130 -10.74 21.85 10.65
C LYS A 130 -9.61 20.82 10.79
N LEU A 131 -9.71 19.70 10.06
CA LEU A 131 -8.62 18.72 10.01
C LEU A 131 -7.28 19.44 9.72
N PRO A 132 -6.23 19.23 10.55
CA PRO A 132 -4.92 19.86 10.35
C PRO A 132 -4.37 19.54 8.95
N GLY A 133 -3.67 20.50 8.32
CA GLY A 133 -3.03 20.27 7.01
C GLY A 133 -3.91 20.56 5.78
N GLN A 134 -5.06 21.22 5.94
CA GLN A 134 -5.83 21.80 4.84
C GLN A 134 -4.98 22.84 4.08
N GLY A 135 -4.29 22.43 3.02
CA GLY A 135 -3.58 23.36 2.15
C GLY A 135 -2.51 22.78 1.22
N GLN A 136 -1.94 21.60 1.52
CA GLN A 136 -0.83 21.05 0.71
C GLN A 136 -0.82 19.52 0.50
N GLU A 137 -1.65 18.75 1.22
CA GLU A 137 -1.66 17.28 1.09
C GLU A 137 -2.65 16.78 0.02
N ASP A 138 -2.18 15.89 -0.86
CA ASP A 138 -3.05 15.19 -1.82
C ASP A 138 -3.83 14.06 -1.13
N TRP A 139 -4.92 14.41 -0.47
CA TRP A 139 -5.76 13.47 0.28
C TRP A 139 -6.34 12.34 -0.56
N GLN A 140 -6.46 12.51 -1.88
CA GLN A 140 -6.85 11.44 -2.81
C GLN A 140 -5.79 10.34 -2.85
N THR A 141 -4.50 10.70 -2.85
CA THR A 141 -3.40 9.73 -2.77
C THR A 141 -3.39 9.04 -1.40
N LEU A 142 -3.69 9.79 -0.33
CA LEU A 142 -3.81 9.23 1.01
C LEU A 142 -4.92 8.17 1.11
N TYR A 143 -6.07 8.35 0.43
CA TYR A 143 -7.13 7.35 0.39
C TYR A 143 -6.62 5.97 -0.09
N PHE A 144 -5.88 5.93 -1.20
CA PHE A 144 -5.37 4.66 -1.75
C PHE A 144 -4.26 4.06 -0.89
N ALA A 145 -3.35 4.91 -0.38
CA ALA A 145 -2.35 4.51 0.60
C ALA A 145 -2.99 3.87 1.84
N TRP A 146 -4.06 4.48 2.37
CA TRP A 146 -4.79 3.96 3.53
C TRP A 146 -5.56 2.69 3.20
N ALA A 147 -6.14 2.57 2.00
CA ALA A 147 -6.83 1.37 1.56
C ALA A 147 -5.89 0.15 1.53
N ASN A 148 -4.67 0.36 1.02
CA ASN A 148 -3.61 -0.66 1.04
C ASN A 148 -3.19 -0.98 2.47
N TYR A 149 -2.87 0.03 3.28
CA TYR A 149 -2.47 -0.17 4.68
C TYR A 149 -3.53 -0.92 5.50
N ARG A 150 -4.83 -0.59 5.36
CA ARG A 150 -5.90 -1.27 6.09
C ARG A 150 -6.07 -2.72 5.65
N TYR A 151 -5.93 -2.99 4.35
CA TYR A 151 -5.92 -4.35 3.83
C TYR A 151 -4.74 -5.16 4.39
N GLU A 152 -3.54 -4.57 4.39
CA GLU A 152 -2.33 -5.18 4.95
C GLU A 152 -2.48 -5.45 6.46
N ALA A 153 -3.05 -4.52 7.21
CA ALA A 153 -3.27 -4.67 8.65
C ALA A 153 -4.28 -5.78 8.96
N GLN A 154 -5.38 -5.88 8.20
CA GLN A 154 -6.35 -6.97 8.33
C GLN A 154 -5.77 -8.33 7.95
N ALA A 155 -4.80 -8.35 7.03
CA ALA A 155 -4.08 -9.55 6.64
C ALA A 155 -2.89 -9.88 7.56
N GLU A 156 -2.74 -9.16 8.68
CA GLU A 156 -1.67 -9.33 9.67
C GLU A 156 -0.27 -9.29 9.02
N ALA A 157 -0.08 -8.34 8.11
CA ALA A 157 1.17 -8.16 7.41
C ALA A 157 2.34 -8.00 8.39
N PRO A 158 3.40 -8.83 8.31
CA PRO A 158 4.46 -8.83 9.33
C PRO A 158 5.24 -7.52 9.37
N TRP A 159 5.31 -6.76 8.26
CA TRP A 159 5.95 -5.45 8.24
C TRP A 159 5.17 -4.38 9.01
N LEU A 160 3.88 -4.58 9.27
CA LEU A 160 3.08 -3.65 10.08
C LEU A 160 3.12 -3.94 11.57
N ASP A 161 3.72 -5.07 11.99
CA ASP A 161 3.97 -5.35 13.39
C ASP A 161 4.89 -4.27 14.00
N PRO A 162 4.52 -3.63 15.13
CA PRO A 162 5.38 -2.66 15.82
C PRO A 162 6.80 -3.16 16.10
N MET A 163 7.00 -4.46 16.30
CA MET A 163 8.32 -5.06 16.52
C MET A 163 9.21 -5.02 15.28
N ASN A 164 8.62 -4.92 14.10
CA ASN A 164 9.32 -4.82 12.83
C ASN A 164 9.49 -3.38 12.35
N ARG A 165 9.16 -2.36 13.16
CA ARG A 165 9.23 -0.93 12.79
C ARG A 165 10.56 -0.53 12.14
N ARG A 166 11.70 -0.99 12.69
CA ARG A 166 13.03 -0.71 12.12
C ARG A 166 13.20 -1.30 10.72
N VAL A 167 12.87 -2.59 10.57
CA VAL A 167 12.97 -3.30 9.29
C VAL A 167 12.01 -2.67 8.27
N ASN A 168 10.79 -2.32 8.69
CA ASN A 168 9.83 -1.70 7.78
C ASN A 168 10.25 -0.29 7.32
N ARG A 169 10.94 0.49 8.17
CA ARG A 169 11.55 1.76 7.71
C ARG A 169 12.55 1.53 6.58
N ARG A 170 13.39 0.50 6.70
CA ARG A 170 14.36 0.12 5.66
C ARG A 170 13.66 -0.37 4.39
N TYR A 171 12.66 -1.23 4.55
CA TYR A 171 11.78 -1.72 3.47
C TYR A 171 11.12 -0.57 2.70
N ARG A 172 10.46 0.36 3.39
CA ARG A 172 9.84 1.53 2.77
C ARG A 172 10.86 2.47 2.14
N ALA A 173 12.05 2.62 2.72
CA ALA A 173 13.09 3.45 2.13
C ALA A 173 13.65 2.85 0.83
N ILE A 174 13.76 1.52 0.72
CA ILE A 174 14.10 0.83 -0.54
C ILE A 174 13.00 1.08 -1.59
N ILE A 175 11.73 0.87 -1.24
CA ILE A 175 10.60 1.11 -2.17
C ILE A 175 10.58 2.56 -2.63
N ASN A 176 10.76 3.53 -1.72
CA ASN A 176 10.80 4.94 -2.07
C ASN A 176 12.00 5.28 -2.97
N TYR A 177 13.17 4.70 -2.69
CA TYR A 177 14.37 4.89 -3.50
C TYR A 177 14.15 4.45 -4.95
N VAL A 178 13.52 3.29 -5.15
CA VAL A 178 13.24 2.77 -6.50
C VAL A 178 12.10 3.51 -7.16
N THR A 179 11.06 3.93 -6.43
CA THR A 179 9.93 4.71 -6.95
C THR A 179 10.40 6.03 -7.57
N GLN A 180 11.35 6.72 -6.93
CA GLN A 180 11.94 7.97 -7.46
C GLN A 180 12.82 7.77 -8.71
N ARG A 181 13.27 6.54 -8.96
CA ARG A 181 14.18 6.16 -10.05
C ARG A 181 13.50 5.18 -11.02
N PHE A 182 12.18 5.11 -10.95
CA PHE A 182 11.38 4.16 -11.69
C PHE A 182 11.25 4.63 -13.14
N GLU A 183 12.04 4.05 -14.03
CA GLU A 183 11.81 4.12 -15.47
C GLU A 183 10.76 3.05 -15.80
N GLN A 184 9.52 3.47 -16.09
CA GLN A 184 8.37 2.59 -16.33
C GLN A 184 8.71 1.45 -17.31
N PRO A 185 8.83 0.17 -16.87
CA PRO A 185 9.32 -0.90 -17.74
C PRO A 185 8.29 -2.00 -17.99
N PHE A 186 6.99 -1.70 -18.00
CA PHE A 186 5.99 -2.75 -18.18
C PHE A 186 5.11 -2.46 -19.40
N GLY A 187 5.57 -2.97 -20.56
CA GLY A 187 4.73 -3.25 -21.72
C GLY A 187 3.77 -4.43 -21.43
N GLN A 188 3.67 -5.44 -22.31
CA GLN A 188 2.80 -6.62 -22.08
C GLN A 188 3.01 -7.36 -20.73
N GLN A 189 4.15 -7.12 -20.04
CA GLN A 189 4.44 -7.58 -18.67
C GLN A 189 3.69 -6.81 -17.56
N ALA A 190 2.85 -5.83 -17.88
CA ALA A 190 1.98 -5.09 -16.96
C ALA A 190 0.85 -5.94 -16.33
N GLN A 191 0.65 -7.17 -16.82
CA GLN A 191 -0.31 -8.11 -16.25
C GLN A 191 0.18 -8.64 -14.91
N MET A 192 -0.74 -8.88 -13.97
CA MET A 192 -0.40 -9.33 -12.63
C MET A 192 0.52 -10.56 -12.63
N GLY A 193 0.25 -11.54 -13.52
CA GLY A 193 1.10 -12.72 -13.66
C GLY A 193 2.53 -12.41 -14.13
N GLY A 194 2.71 -11.42 -15.01
CA GLY A 194 4.04 -11.02 -15.47
C GLY A 194 4.87 -10.36 -14.38
N VAL A 195 4.23 -9.50 -13.58
CA VAL A 195 4.88 -8.87 -12.41
C VAL A 195 5.22 -9.89 -11.33
N VAL A 196 4.34 -10.87 -11.08
CA VAL A 196 4.61 -11.95 -10.12
C VAL A 196 5.75 -12.84 -10.59
N ALA A 197 5.79 -13.17 -11.88
CA ALA A 197 6.87 -13.96 -12.47
C ALA A 197 8.21 -13.23 -12.45
N ASP A 198 8.21 -11.92 -12.74
CA ASP A 198 9.40 -11.07 -12.61
C ASP A 198 9.90 -11.00 -11.15
N ALA A 199 8.98 -10.84 -10.19
CA ALA A 199 9.32 -10.87 -8.78
C ALA A 199 9.90 -12.23 -8.34
N ALA A 200 9.36 -13.34 -8.85
CA ALA A 200 9.90 -14.68 -8.59
C ALA A 200 11.33 -14.83 -9.14
N GLN A 201 11.56 -14.37 -10.37
CA GLN A 201 12.89 -14.37 -10.98
C GLN A 201 13.89 -13.50 -10.20
N ALA A 202 13.48 -12.28 -9.82
CA ALA A 202 14.31 -11.37 -9.05
C ALA A 202 14.68 -11.97 -7.68
N LEU A 203 13.73 -12.57 -6.97
CA LEU A 203 13.99 -13.26 -5.70
C LEU A 203 14.96 -14.44 -5.88
N SER A 204 14.76 -15.26 -6.93
CA SER A 204 15.65 -16.36 -7.26
C SER A 204 17.08 -15.86 -7.50
N ASN A 205 17.26 -14.76 -8.24
CA ASN A 205 18.58 -14.22 -8.54
C ASN A 205 19.24 -13.59 -7.29
N CYS A 206 18.48 -12.94 -6.42
CA CYS A 206 18.98 -12.50 -5.11
C CYS A 206 19.54 -13.67 -4.28
N MET A 207 18.90 -14.85 -4.35
CA MET A 207 19.35 -16.05 -3.62
C MET A 207 20.53 -16.75 -4.30
N ALA A 208 20.57 -16.77 -5.64
CA ALA A 208 21.62 -17.42 -6.40
C ALA A 208 22.93 -16.64 -6.40
N TYR A 209 22.84 -15.31 -6.37
CA TYR A 209 23.99 -14.39 -6.46
C TYR A 209 23.97 -13.31 -5.36
N PRO A 210 23.91 -13.69 -4.07
CA PRO A 210 23.78 -12.74 -2.95
C PRO A 210 24.96 -11.76 -2.86
N GLU A 211 26.14 -12.14 -3.34
CA GLU A 211 27.35 -11.30 -3.41
C GLU A 211 27.25 -10.16 -4.42
N ASN A 212 26.36 -10.28 -5.41
CA ASN A 212 26.17 -9.29 -6.47
C ASN A 212 25.18 -8.17 -6.08
N LEU A 213 24.52 -8.29 -4.92
CA LEU A 213 23.61 -7.25 -4.41
C LEU A 213 24.40 -6.01 -3.96
N ALA A 214 24.01 -4.84 -4.46
CA ALA A 214 24.69 -3.58 -4.13
C ALA A 214 24.45 -3.14 -2.68
N TRP A 215 23.34 -3.54 -2.07
CA TRP A 215 23.08 -3.34 -0.65
C TRP A 215 23.28 -4.67 0.09
N GLN A 216 24.08 -4.68 1.15
CA GLN A 216 24.40 -5.87 1.95
C GLN A 216 23.91 -5.76 3.40
N GLY A 217 22.91 -4.92 3.68
CA GLY A 217 22.41 -4.65 5.04
C GLY A 217 23.01 -3.42 5.71
N GLU A 218 24.17 -2.96 5.24
CA GLU A 218 24.93 -1.84 5.82
C GLU A 218 24.80 -0.54 4.99
N GLY A 219 24.83 0.62 5.65
CA GLY A 219 24.84 1.92 4.96
C GLY A 219 23.54 2.33 4.25
N GLY A 220 23.67 3.30 3.32
CA GLY A 220 22.59 3.81 2.47
C GLY A 220 22.44 3.01 1.16
N PHE A 221 21.46 3.39 0.32
CA PHE A 221 21.16 2.66 -0.91
C PHE A 221 21.87 3.27 -2.12
N ASN A 222 22.59 2.44 -2.88
CA ASN A 222 23.14 2.80 -4.19
C ASN A 222 22.96 1.64 -5.18
N MET A 223 21.70 1.30 -5.47
CA MET A 223 21.36 0.14 -6.29
C MET A 223 21.37 0.48 -7.79
N LYS A 224 22.18 -0.26 -8.56
CA LYS A 224 22.24 -0.17 -10.03
C LYS A 224 20.97 -0.73 -10.67
N LYS A 225 20.75 -0.51 -11.98
CA LYS A 225 19.51 -0.93 -12.67
C LYS A 225 19.40 -2.46 -12.74
N GLU A 226 20.54 -3.11 -12.81
CA GLU A 226 20.73 -4.56 -12.91
C GLU A 226 20.71 -5.25 -11.54
N ASP A 227 20.57 -4.48 -10.45
CA ASP A 227 20.50 -5.03 -9.10
C ASP A 227 19.15 -5.74 -8.90
N GLU A 228 19.20 -7.02 -8.53
CA GLU A 228 18.00 -7.86 -8.42
C GLU A 228 17.14 -7.49 -7.19
N LEU A 229 17.74 -6.93 -6.13
CA LEU A 229 16.98 -6.37 -5.02
C LEU A 229 16.22 -5.11 -5.47
N ARG A 230 16.84 -4.27 -6.33
CA ARG A 230 16.14 -3.15 -6.98
C ARG A 230 15.02 -3.63 -7.87
N ARG A 231 15.24 -4.69 -8.67
CA ARG A 231 14.21 -5.25 -9.55
C ARG A 231 13.02 -5.77 -8.73
N LEU A 232 13.28 -6.54 -7.67
CA LEU A 232 12.24 -7.03 -6.76
C LEU A 232 11.44 -5.88 -6.12
N ALA A 233 12.13 -4.84 -5.63
CA ALA A 233 11.46 -3.65 -5.09
C ALA A 233 10.68 -2.86 -6.16
N SER A 234 11.16 -2.85 -7.41
CA SER A 234 10.49 -2.15 -8.51
C SER A 234 9.15 -2.80 -8.89
N ASN A 235 9.03 -4.13 -8.76
CA ASN A 235 7.74 -4.82 -8.91
C ASN A 235 6.71 -4.34 -7.88
N ILE A 236 7.12 -4.13 -6.63
CA ILE A 236 6.24 -3.59 -5.58
C ILE A 236 5.89 -2.13 -5.87
N ALA A 237 6.88 -1.30 -6.23
CA ALA A 237 6.66 0.09 -6.58
C ALA A 237 5.67 0.24 -7.75
N TYR A 238 5.78 -0.61 -8.77
CA TYR A 238 4.84 -0.66 -9.88
C TYR A 238 3.42 -1.00 -9.43
N LEU A 239 3.24 -2.06 -8.64
CA LEU A 239 1.91 -2.48 -8.16
C LEU A 239 1.30 -1.43 -7.23
N GLU A 240 2.10 -0.83 -6.34
CA GLU A 240 1.65 0.27 -5.48
C GLU A 240 1.24 1.50 -6.30
N TRP A 241 2.04 1.92 -7.29
CA TRP A 241 1.67 3.00 -8.22
C TRP A 241 0.36 2.68 -8.96
N ARG A 242 0.20 1.47 -9.48
CA ARG A 242 -1.02 1.04 -10.18
C ARG A 242 -2.26 1.13 -9.27
N THR A 243 -2.10 0.87 -7.98
CA THR A 243 -3.20 1.03 -7.00
C THR A 243 -3.45 2.47 -6.53
N GLN A 244 -2.52 3.41 -6.73
CA GLN A 244 -2.55 4.75 -6.12
C GLN A 244 -2.75 5.91 -7.10
N GLU A 245 -2.35 5.79 -8.37
CA GLU A 245 -2.49 6.90 -9.32
C GLU A 245 -3.96 7.25 -9.59
N LYS A 246 -4.31 8.54 -9.62
CA LYS A 246 -5.69 9.06 -9.72
C LYS A 246 -6.50 8.51 -10.91
N ILE A 247 -5.82 8.03 -11.95
CA ILE A 247 -6.43 7.38 -13.12
C ILE A 247 -6.51 5.85 -12.92
N ASN A 248 -5.51 5.25 -12.29
CA ASN A 248 -5.35 3.79 -12.16
C ASN A 248 -6.02 3.21 -10.92
N GLY A 249 -6.26 4.01 -9.88
CA GLY A 249 -7.21 3.69 -8.82
C GLY A 249 -8.65 3.60 -9.31
N ARG A 250 -8.90 3.76 -10.61
CA ARG A 250 -10.13 3.38 -11.32
C ARG A 250 -9.93 2.23 -12.32
N ARG A 251 -8.82 1.50 -12.23
CA ARG A 251 -8.43 0.33 -13.05
C ARG A 251 -7.60 -0.67 -12.21
N ALA A 252 -7.76 -0.67 -10.89
CA ALA A 252 -6.95 -1.47 -9.96
C ALA A 252 -7.75 -2.54 -9.20
N TYR A 253 -9.05 -2.73 -9.48
CA TYR A 253 -9.90 -3.67 -8.74
C TYR A 253 -9.53 -5.14 -8.98
N ASP A 254 -9.05 -5.51 -10.18
CA ASP A 254 -8.63 -6.88 -10.47
C ASP A 254 -7.17 -7.17 -10.10
N ILE A 255 -6.45 -6.20 -9.53
CA ILE A 255 -5.10 -6.47 -9.03
C ILE A 255 -5.26 -7.36 -7.80
N ASP A 256 -4.74 -8.59 -7.89
CA ASP A 256 -4.77 -9.53 -6.78
C ASP A 256 -3.90 -9.01 -5.61
N ARG A 257 -4.57 -8.39 -4.65
CA ARG A 257 -3.94 -7.87 -3.43
C ARG A 257 -3.26 -8.98 -2.62
N LYS A 258 -3.71 -10.24 -2.71
CA LYS A 258 -3.02 -11.37 -2.04
C LYS A 258 -1.70 -11.68 -2.72
N ALA A 259 -1.64 -11.64 -4.04
CA ALA A 259 -0.38 -11.81 -4.75
C ALA A 259 0.58 -10.63 -4.51
N ILE A 260 0.08 -9.38 -4.44
CA ILE A 260 0.89 -8.22 -3.97
C ILE A 260 1.50 -8.53 -2.59
N MET A 261 0.68 -8.99 -1.64
CA MET A 261 1.14 -9.33 -0.29
C MET A 261 2.28 -10.35 -0.30
N LYS A 262 2.27 -11.33 -1.21
CA LYS A 262 3.35 -12.33 -1.32
C LYS A 262 4.64 -11.74 -1.88
N ILE A 263 4.56 -10.83 -2.86
CA ILE A 263 5.74 -10.11 -3.36
C ILE A 263 6.33 -9.21 -2.25
N LYS A 264 5.46 -8.49 -1.54
CA LYS A 264 5.87 -7.64 -0.40
C LYS A 264 6.54 -8.45 0.71
N LEU A 265 5.98 -9.62 1.04
CA LEU A 265 6.57 -10.53 2.03
C LEU A 265 7.95 -11.01 1.61
N ALA A 266 8.12 -11.40 0.35
CA ALA A 266 9.42 -11.81 -0.20
C ALA A 266 10.50 -10.74 -0.02
N LEU A 267 10.22 -9.49 -0.42
CA LEU A 267 11.17 -8.38 -0.21
C LEU A 267 11.41 -8.11 1.28
N PHE A 268 10.34 -8.08 2.09
CA PHE A 268 10.45 -7.82 3.52
C PHE A 268 11.35 -8.84 4.21
N ASP A 269 11.20 -10.13 3.90
CA ASP A 269 12.03 -11.19 4.49
C ASP A 269 13.49 -11.06 4.07
N VAL A 270 13.78 -10.74 2.81
CA VAL A 270 15.15 -10.46 2.33
C VAL A 270 15.77 -9.35 3.16
N ILE A 271 15.08 -8.21 3.28
CA ILE A 271 15.56 -7.05 4.05
C ILE A 271 15.74 -7.40 5.52
N ARG A 272 14.78 -8.13 6.12
CA ARG A 272 14.84 -8.57 7.52
C ARG A 272 16.07 -9.44 7.80
N SER A 273 16.37 -10.36 6.90
CA SER A 273 17.51 -11.27 7.06
C SER A 273 18.85 -10.57 6.82
N MET A 274 18.91 -9.64 5.85
CA MET A 274 20.10 -8.82 5.60
C MET A 274 20.39 -7.83 6.74
N GLU A 275 19.36 -7.19 7.34
CA GLU A 275 19.55 -6.33 8.52
C GLU A 275 20.07 -7.08 9.75
N ARG A 276 19.82 -8.39 9.85
CA ARG A 276 20.36 -9.26 10.91
C ARG A 276 21.82 -9.66 10.65
N GLN A 277 22.46 -9.16 9.58
CA GLN A 277 23.85 -9.45 9.20
C GLN A 277 24.17 -10.95 9.10
N LYS A 278 23.18 -11.76 8.75
CA LYS A 278 23.42 -13.19 8.50
C LYS A 278 24.18 -13.33 7.18
N ARG A 279 25.45 -13.74 7.25
CA ARG A 279 26.30 -14.01 6.07
C ARG A 279 25.63 -14.93 5.04
N ASN A 280 24.70 -15.78 5.48
CA ASN A 280 23.98 -16.74 4.65
C ASN A 280 22.47 -16.48 4.65
N TRP A 281 22.02 -15.21 4.64
CA TRP A 281 20.59 -14.87 4.63
C TRP A 281 19.82 -15.64 3.55
N TYR A 282 20.41 -15.81 2.36
CA TYR A 282 19.83 -16.53 1.21
C TYR A 282 19.54 -18.01 1.47
N THR A 283 20.10 -18.61 2.52
CA THR A 283 19.87 -20.01 2.90
C THR A 283 18.70 -20.20 3.86
N GLU A 284 18.09 -19.11 4.36
CA GLU A 284 16.99 -19.25 5.30
C GLU A 284 15.74 -19.83 4.62
N PRO A 285 15.05 -20.82 5.23
CA PRO A 285 13.95 -21.55 4.60
C PRO A 285 12.83 -20.67 4.03
N GLN A 286 12.51 -19.55 4.70
CA GLN A 286 11.45 -18.66 4.27
C GLN A 286 11.65 -18.09 2.86
N HIS A 287 12.90 -17.92 2.39
CA HIS A 287 13.15 -17.42 1.05
C HIS A 287 12.77 -18.46 -0.01
N GLY A 288 13.08 -19.73 0.24
CA GLY A 288 12.64 -20.84 -0.60
C GLY A 288 11.12 -21.01 -0.60
N GLU A 289 10.46 -20.88 0.56
CA GLU A 289 8.99 -20.91 0.66
C GLU A 289 8.34 -19.77 -0.12
N ASN A 290 8.84 -18.54 0.04
CA ASN A 290 8.36 -17.38 -0.71
C ASN A 290 8.55 -17.57 -2.22
N LEU A 291 9.69 -18.12 -2.65
CA LEU A 291 9.96 -18.41 -4.06
C LEU A 291 8.98 -19.44 -4.64
N GLN A 292 8.72 -20.53 -3.93
CA GLN A 292 7.74 -21.54 -4.34
C GLN A 292 6.33 -20.96 -4.46
N ILE A 293 5.93 -20.10 -3.53
CA ILE A 293 4.64 -19.40 -3.58
C ILE A 293 4.56 -18.51 -4.82
N LEU A 294 5.59 -17.73 -5.12
CA LEU A 294 5.61 -16.85 -6.29
C LEU A 294 5.61 -17.64 -7.61
N TYR A 295 6.32 -18.77 -7.70
CA TYR A 295 6.22 -19.66 -8.86
C TYR A 295 4.81 -20.23 -9.03
N SER A 296 4.18 -20.69 -7.95
CA SER A 296 2.81 -21.20 -8.00
C SER A 296 1.83 -20.13 -8.47
N LEU A 297 1.98 -18.90 -7.99
CA LEU A 297 1.15 -17.77 -8.41
C LEU A 297 1.40 -17.39 -9.87
N SER A 298 2.65 -17.39 -10.32
CA SER A 298 3.00 -17.15 -11.73
C SER A 298 2.27 -18.14 -12.64
N PHE A 299 2.40 -19.43 -12.34
CA PHE A 299 1.77 -20.51 -13.10
C PHE A 299 0.24 -20.38 -13.14
N LYS A 300 -0.39 -20.11 -11.99
CA LYS A 300 -1.84 -19.88 -11.90
C LYS A 300 -2.33 -18.69 -12.72
N ASN A 301 -1.45 -17.74 -13.03
CA ASN A 301 -1.77 -16.58 -13.86
C ASN A 301 -1.35 -16.75 -15.33
N GLY A 302 -0.93 -17.96 -15.75
CA GLY A 302 -0.50 -18.24 -17.12
C GLY A 302 0.91 -17.73 -17.44
N TRP A 303 1.79 -17.67 -16.45
CA TRP A 303 3.19 -17.27 -16.62
C TRP A 303 4.14 -18.33 -16.08
N ARG A 304 5.31 -18.44 -16.71
CA ARG A 304 6.43 -19.28 -16.29
C ARG A 304 7.69 -18.46 -16.09
N VAL A 305 8.62 -19.03 -15.33
CA VAL A 305 9.95 -18.48 -15.09
C VAL A 305 10.97 -19.53 -15.54
N ASP A 306 11.87 -19.18 -16.47
CA ASP A 306 12.84 -20.11 -17.07
C ASP A 306 14.29 -19.86 -16.63
N ALA A 307 14.46 -19.30 -15.43
CA ALA A 307 15.73 -18.86 -14.83
C ALA A 307 16.37 -17.61 -15.48
N SER A 308 15.89 -17.16 -16.65
CA SER A 308 16.35 -15.91 -17.27
C SER A 308 15.23 -14.89 -17.45
N ASN A 309 14.02 -15.33 -17.77
CA ASN A 309 12.89 -14.49 -18.15
C ASN A 309 11.55 -14.94 -17.55
N ALA A 310 10.64 -13.98 -17.40
CA ALA A 310 9.21 -14.22 -17.22
C ALA A 310 8.55 -14.40 -18.59
N LEU A 311 7.98 -15.58 -18.83
CA LEU A 311 7.38 -15.96 -20.11
C LEU A 311 5.87 -16.15 -19.93
N LYS A 312 5.06 -15.53 -20.79
CA LYS A 312 3.62 -15.79 -20.82
C LYS A 312 3.36 -17.12 -21.54
N GLU A 313 2.56 -18.00 -20.95
CA GLU A 313 2.10 -19.20 -21.63
C GLU A 313 1.19 -18.78 -22.80
N GLU A 314 1.48 -19.27 -24.00
CA GLU A 314 0.60 -19.05 -25.15
C GLU A 314 -0.77 -19.70 -24.86
N GLU A 315 -1.86 -18.95 -25.04
CA GLU A 315 -3.19 -19.56 -25.00
C GLU A 315 -3.26 -20.64 -26.09
N PRO A 316 -3.76 -21.86 -25.79
CA PRO A 316 -3.93 -22.86 -26.83
C PRO A 316 -4.80 -22.28 -27.93
N GLN A 317 -4.24 -22.14 -29.13
CA GLN A 317 -5.01 -21.75 -30.30
C GLN A 317 -6.14 -22.74 -30.45
N ASN A 318 -7.36 -22.28 -30.21
CA ASN A 318 -8.55 -23.08 -30.44
C ASN A 318 -8.69 -23.19 -31.95
N GLU A 319 -8.16 -24.27 -32.56
CA GLU A 319 -8.12 -24.52 -34.02
C GLU A 319 -9.50 -24.58 -34.70
N ASN A 320 -10.59 -24.29 -33.99
CA ASN A 320 -11.97 -24.42 -34.47
C ASN A 320 -12.77 -23.10 -34.57
N ASN A 321 -12.14 -21.92 -34.49
CA ASN A 321 -12.84 -20.67 -34.85
C ASN A 321 -12.58 -20.30 -36.31
N PRO A 322 -13.58 -20.35 -37.20
CA PRO A 322 -13.40 -19.93 -38.58
C PRO A 322 -13.02 -18.44 -38.63
N ILE A 323 -11.92 -18.17 -39.34
CA ILE A 323 -11.42 -16.83 -39.64
C ILE A 323 -12.55 -16.06 -40.33
N LEU A 324 -13.16 -15.11 -39.63
CA LEU A 324 -14.00 -14.09 -40.26
C LEU A 324 -13.07 -13.12 -40.99
N PRO A 325 -13.26 -12.90 -42.31
CA PRO A 325 -12.41 -12.01 -43.07
C PRO A 325 -12.52 -10.59 -42.51
N SER A 326 -11.36 -10.01 -42.19
CA SER A 326 -11.17 -8.62 -41.82
C SER A 326 -11.85 -7.72 -42.84
N ARG A 327 -12.96 -7.09 -42.45
CA ARG A 327 -13.73 -6.25 -43.35
C ARG A 327 -13.31 -4.78 -43.18
N ILE A 328 -12.49 -4.37 -44.15
CA ILE A 328 -12.58 -3.14 -44.97
C ILE A 328 -12.41 -1.81 -44.23
N GLU A 329 -11.28 -1.17 -44.55
CA GLU A 329 -11.04 0.27 -44.42
C GLU A 329 -12.06 1.07 -45.24
N TYR A 330 -12.68 2.07 -44.61
CA TYR A 330 -12.95 3.40 -45.17
C TYR A 330 -12.96 4.43 -44.06
#